data_AF-X1BQB3-F1
#
_entry.id   AF-X1BQB3-F1
#
_cell.length_a   1.000
_cell.length_b   1.000
_cell.length_c   1.000
_cell.angle_alpha   90.00
_cell.angle_beta   90.00
_cell.angle_gamma   90.00
#
_symmetry.space_group_name_H-M   'P 1'
#
loop_
_entity.id
_entity.type
_entity.pdbx_description
1 polymer ?
#
loop_
_entity_poly.entity_id
_entity_poly.type
_entity_poly.pdbx_seq_one_letter_code
_entity_poly.pdbx_strand_id
1 'polypeptide(L)'
;QGGPLWISITVVDTYGNPVPDLEIFVTTLNMPSIRAEESEQVGEYIAFIEFLPLTEGYGWKNISIEVHGQFVQPKEMSDKFTLVVADPNIAMEVGTIVSFTGISFALSLIGMFIYFRLAPTLRRTSTSREELEKSVKGMDRLYLIIVLASALGLAGSMGLYSVGDYGGALILTV
;
A
#
# COMPACT_ATOMS: atom_id res chain seq x y z
N GLN A 1 8.40 -1.84 -8.87
CA GLN A 1 9.39 -2.90 -8.58
C GLN A 1 8.68 -4.24 -8.57
N GLY A 2 9.34 -5.33 -8.96
CA GLY A 2 8.79 -6.69 -8.87
C GLY A 2 7.65 -7.04 -9.83
N GLY A 3 7.21 -6.08 -10.66
CA GLY A 3 6.23 -6.28 -11.71
C GLY A 3 6.87 -6.29 -13.10
N PRO A 4 6.10 -6.67 -14.11
CA PRO A 4 6.54 -6.68 -15.49
C PRO A 4 6.71 -5.26 -16.05
N LEU A 5 7.64 -5.10 -16.98
CA LEU A 5 7.86 -3.87 -17.75
C LEU A 5 7.75 -4.18 -19.25
N TRP A 6 6.87 -3.45 -19.91
CA TRP A 6 6.71 -3.47 -21.36
C TRP A 6 7.43 -2.27 -21.98
N ILE A 7 8.24 -2.54 -22.99
CA ILE A 7 9.02 -1.52 -23.69
C ILE A 7 8.70 -1.66 -25.18
N SER A 8 8.03 -0.67 -25.75
CA SER A 8 7.83 -0.55 -27.20
C SER A 8 8.86 0.42 -27.76
N ILE A 9 9.50 0.02 -28.86
CA ILE A 9 10.60 0.72 -29.52
C ILE A 9 10.20 0.87 -30.99
N THR A 10 9.99 2.10 -31.43
CA THR A 10 9.72 2.40 -32.84
C THR A 10 11.00 2.91 -33.51
N VAL A 11 11.42 2.23 -34.57
CA VAL A 11 12.59 2.62 -35.36
C VAL A 11 12.16 3.10 -36.74
N VAL A 12 12.51 4.36 -37.04
CA VAL A 12 12.27 5.01 -38.33
C VAL A 12 13.54 5.59 -38.89
N ASP A 13 13.66 5.62 -40.22
CA ASP A 13 14.74 6.31 -40.91
C ASP A 13 14.58 7.84 -40.86
N THR A 14 15.55 8.57 -41.42
CA THR A 14 15.52 10.04 -41.50
C THR A 14 14.33 10.59 -42.32
N TYR A 15 13.70 9.76 -43.13
CA TYR A 15 12.55 10.09 -43.98
C TYR A 15 11.21 9.62 -43.38
N GLY A 16 11.22 8.98 -42.21
CA GLY A 16 10.04 8.49 -41.51
C GLY A 16 9.56 7.09 -41.95
N ASN A 17 10.35 6.35 -42.73
CA ASN A 17 10.01 4.98 -43.11
C ASN A 17 10.42 3.99 -42.01
N PRO A 18 9.61 2.97 -41.71
CA PRO A 18 9.98 1.93 -40.77
C PRO A 18 11.13 1.08 -41.32
N VAL A 19 12.05 0.68 -40.44
CA VAL A 19 13.20 -0.14 -40.81
C VAL A 19 13.00 -1.56 -40.27
N PRO A 20 12.80 -2.58 -41.13
CA PRO A 20 12.62 -3.96 -40.72
C PRO A 20 13.96 -4.65 -40.39
N ASP A 21 13.86 -5.87 -39.86
CA ASP A 21 14.97 -6.82 -39.72
C ASP A 21 16.16 -6.29 -38.88
N LEU A 22 15.85 -5.53 -37.82
CA LEU A 22 16.84 -5.03 -36.88
C LEU A 22 17.00 -5.97 -35.68
N GLU A 23 18.24 -6.08 -35.20
CA GLU A 23 18.54 -6.70 -33.92
C GLU A 23 18.65 -5.60 -32.86
N ILE A 24 17.62 -5.52 -32.01
CA ILE A 24 17.56 -4.53 -30.95
C ILE A 24 17.77 -5.21 -29.60
N PHE A 25 18.72 -4.70 -28.82
CA PHE A 25 19.00 -5.15 -27.47
C PHE A 25 18.67 -4.05 -26.47
N VAL A 26 17.96 -4.42 -25.42
CA VAL A 26 17.53 -3.52 -24.35
C VAL A 26 18.24 -3.91 -23.07
N THR A 27 18.94 -2.96 -22.47
CA THR A 27 19.68 -3.14 -21.23
C THR A 27 19.20 -2.13 -20.19
N THR A 28 18.82 -2.59 -19.00
CA THR A 28 18.40 -1.70 -17.91
C THR A 28 18.65 -2.33 -16.54
N LEU A 29 18.76 -1.51 -15.49
CA LEU A 29 18.87 -1.95 -14.09
C LEU A 29 19.94 -3.00 -13.81
N ASN A 30 21.09 -2.92 -14.51
CA ASN A 30 22.16 -3.93 -14.45
C ASN A 30 21.71 -5.37 -14.77
N MET A 31 20.58 -5.52 -15.46
CA MET A 31 20.10 -6.82 -15.94
C MET A 31 20.81 -7.18 -17.25
N PRO A 32 20.87 -8.48 -17.60
CA PRO A 32 21.32 -8.93 -18.90
C PRO A 32 20.52 -8.26 -20.03
N SER A 33 21.19 -8.00 -21.16
CA SER A 33 20.53 -7.46 -22.34
C SER A 33 19.46 -8.41 -22.87
N ILE A 34 18.28 -7.87 -23.16
CA ILE A 34 17.15 -8.62 -23.70
C ILE A 34 16.98 -8.23 -25.16
N ARG A 35 16.84 -9.23 -26.04
CA ARG A 35 16.54 -8.99 -27.46
C ARG A 35 15.06 -8.61 -27.59
N ALA A 36 14.77 -7.50 -28.27
CA ALA A 36 13.42 -7.12 -28.63
C ALA A 36 12.96 -7.91 -29.88
N GLU A 37 11.68 -8.26 -29.92
CA GLU A 37 11.06 -8.94 -31.06
C GLU A 37 10.29 -7.95 -31.91
N GLU A 38 10.35 -8.08 -33.23
CA GLU A 38 9.53 -7.25 -34.13
C GLU A 38 8.05 -7.61 -33.98
N SER A 39 7.21 -6.59 -33.86
CA SER A 39 5.77 -6.74 -33.71
C SER A 39 5.07 -7.02 -35.05
N GLU A 40 3.74 -7.03 -35.06
CA GLU A 40 2.96 -7.09 -36.30
C GLU A 40 3.12 -5.83 -37.17
N GLN A 41 3.53 -4.71 -36.56
CA GLN A 41 3.83 -3.47 -37.26
C GLN A 41 5.32 -3.40 -37.58
N VAL A 42 5.63 -3.30 -38.89
CA VAL A 42 7.00 -3.20 -39.39
C VAL A 42 7.71 -1.99 -38.75
N GLY A 43 8.92 -2.21 -38.24
CA GLY A 43 9.72 -1.19 -37.57
C GLY A 43 9.31 -0.88 -36.12
N GLU A 44 8.33 -1.60 -35.56
CA GLU A 44 8.03 -1.59 -34.13
C GLU A 44 8.54 -2.87 -33.47
N TYR A 45 9.31 -2.71 -32.40
CA TYR A 45 9.95 -3.78 -31.65
C TYR A 45 9.52 -3.74 -30.19
N ILE A 46 9.27 -4.90 -29.60
CA ILE A 46 8.77 -5.03 -28.25
C ILE A 46 9.75 -5.85 -27.42
N ALA A 47 10.14 -5.32 -26.27
CA ALA A 47 10.89 -6.03 -25.24
C ALA A 47 10.03 -6.17 -23.97
N PHE A 48 9.93 -7.39 -23.47
CA PHE A 48 9.20 -7.72 -22.25
C PHE A 48 10.16 -8.14 -21.15
N ILE A 49 10.16 -7.40 -20.04
CA ILE A 49 10.91 -7.74 -18.85
C ILE A 49 9.92 -8.24 -17.80
N GLU A 50 9.89 -9.55 -17.56
CA GLU A 50 8.88 -10.16 -16.69
C GLU A 50 8.99 -9.70 -15.22
N PHE A 51 10.22 -9.54 -14.73
CA PHE A 51 10.47 -9.18 -13.33
C PHE A 51 11.56 -8.12 -13.21
N LEU A 52 11.16 -6.93 -12.75
CA LEU A 52 12.13 -5.91 -12.33
C LEU A 52 12.72 -6.24 -10.95
N PRO A 53 14.05 -6.09 -10.75
CA PRO A 53 14.71 -6.37 -9.48
C PRO A 53 14.08 -5.61 -8.31
N LEU A 54 13.86 -6.30 -7.19
CA LEU A 54 13.36 -5.71 -5.95
C LEU A 54 14.42 -4.89 -5.21
N THR A 55 15.69 -5.08 -5.55
CA THR A 55 16.84 -4.45 -4.89
C THR A 55 17.16 -3.05 -5.43
N GLU A 56 16.54 -2.65 -6.53
CA GLU A 56 16.82 -1.38 -7.20
C GLU A 56 16.04 -0.24 -6.55
N GLY A 57 16.70 0.74 -5.94
CA GLY A 57 16.03 1.90 -5.32
C GLY A 57 15.11 2.68 -6.29
N TYR A 58 14.11 3.37 -5.75
CA TYR A 58 13.15 4.17 -6.53
C TYR A 58 13.77 5.43 -7.14
N GLY A 59 13.12 5.96 -8.19
CA GLY A 59 13.52 7.19 -8.87
C GLY A 59 13.92 6.97 -10.33
N TRP A 60 14.72 7.88 -10.86
CA TRP A 60 15.14 7.85 -12.26
C TRP A 60 16.15 6.73 -12.52
N LYS A 61 15.87 5.93 -13.55
CA LYS A 61 16.68 4.81 -14.01
C LYS A 61 16.93 4.94 -15.50
N ASN A 62 18.13 4.53 -15.92
CA ASN A 62 18.50 4.58 -17.33
C ASN A 62 18.07 3.27 -18.02
N ILE A 63 17.67 3.41 -19.27
CA ILE A 63 17.54 2.33 -20.24
C ILE A 63 18.56 2.60 -21.35
N SER A 64 19.28 1.57 -21.77
CA SER A 64 20.14 1.60 -22.96
C SER A 64 19.55 0.67 -24.02
N ILE A 65 19.51 1.17 -25.25
CA ILE A 65 18.98 0.50 -26.43
C ILE A 65 20.11 0.45 -27.45
N GLU A 66 20.53 -0.75 -27.81
CA GLU A 66 21.53 -1.00 -28.84
C GLU A 66 20.82 -1.54 -30.07
N VAL A 67 21.06 -0.92 -31.22
CA VAL A 67 20.44 -1.30 -32.50
C VAL A 67 21.51 -1.75 -33.46
N HIS A 68 21.35 -2.94 -34.03
CA HIS A 68 22.18 -3.48 -35.11
C HIS A 68 21.31 -3.84 -36.32
N GLY A 69 21.85 -3.69 -37.52
CA GLY A 69 21.19 -4.12 -38.74
C GLY A 69 22.18 -4.20 -39.90
N GLN A 70 21.84 -4.97 -40.93
CA GLN A 70 22.70 -5.12 -42.10
C GLN A 70 22.91 -3.79 -42.86
N PHE A 71 21.90 -2.90 -42.80
CA PHE A 71 21.88 -1.62 -43.52
C PHE A 71 21.88 -0.40 -42.58
N VAL A 72 22.08 -0.62 -41.27
CA VAL A 72 22.05 0.43 -40.24
C VAL A 72 23.37 0.40 -39.48
N GLN A 73 23.99 1.57 -39.29
CA GLN A 73 25.18 1.65 -38.44
C GLN A 73 24.78 1.34 -36.99
N PRO A 74 25.55 0.49 -36.28
CA PRO A 74 25.30 0.22 -34.88
C PRO A 74 25.19 1.51 -34.09
N LYS A 75 24.11 1.64 -33.32
CA LYS A 75 23.85 2.83 -32.52
C LYS A 75 23.37 2.45 -31.14
N GLU A 76 24.01 3.04 -30.14
CA GLU A 76 23.54 2.99 -28.76
C GLU A 76 22.77 4.28 -28.45
N MET A 77 21.60 4.12 -27.84
CA MET A 77 20.74 5.20 -27.39
C MET A 77 20.42 4.97 -25.92
N SER A 78 20.36 6.03 -25.13
CA SER A 78 19.94 5.93 -23.73
C SER A 78 18.83 6.92 -23.43
N ASP A 79 17.84 6.43 -22.69
CA ASP A 79 16.75 7.25 -22.16
C ASP A 79 16.54 6.94 -20.67
N LYS A 80 15.63 7.67 -20.02
CA LYS A 80 15.32 7.52 -18.60
C LYS A 80 13.85 7.16 -18.38
N PHE A 81 13.61 6.25 -17.45
CA PHE A 81 12.28 5.99 -16.91
C PHE A 81 12.27 6.18 -15.40
N THR A 82 11.09 6.41 -14.82
CA THR A 82 10.94 6.51 -13.37
C THR A 82 10.41 5.20 -12.80
N LEU A 83 11.13 4.66 -11.82
CA LEU A 83 10.67 3.54 -11.01
C LEU A 83 9.97 4.09 -9.76
N VAL A 84 8.64 3.95 -9.71
CA VAL A 84 7.81 4.40 -8.58
C VAL A 84 7.44 3.24 -7.65
N VAL A 85 7.13 3.58 -6.40
CA VAL A 85 6.53 2.67 -5.42
C VAL A 85 5.11 2.36 -5.90
N ALA A 86 4.71 1.09 -5.88
CA ALA A 86 3.32 0.74 -6.11
C ALA A 86 2.49 1.23 -4.92
N ASP A 87 1.39 1.94 -5.17
CA ASP A 87 0.49 2.35 -4.10
C ASP A 87 0.01 1.11 -3.33
N PRO A 88 0.07 1.10 -1.99
CA PRO A 88 -0.45 -0.02 -1.22
C PRO A 88 -1.94 -0.14 -1.55
N ASN A 89 -2.32 -1.30 -2.10
CA ASN A 89 -3.72 -1.59 -2.37
C ASN A 89 -4.42 -1.90 -1.04
N ILE A 90 -4.77 -0.86 -0.29
CA ILE A 90 -5.65 -0.94 0.87
C ILE A 90 -7.07 -1.10 0.34
N ALA A 91 -7.37 -2.25 -0.25
CA ALA A 91 -8.73 -2.60 -0.61
C ALA A 91 -9.50 -2.89 0.68
N MET A 92 -10.05 -1.85 1.33
CA MET A 92 -11.05 -2.05 2.36
C MET A 92 -12.32 -2.56 1.70
N GLU A 93 -12.56 -3.86 1.80
CA GLU A 93 -13.78 -4.46 1.32
C GLU A 93 -14.98 -3.83 2.04
N VAL A 94 -16.08 -3.58 1.31
CA VAL A 94 -17.31 -2.97 1.88
C VAL A 94 -17.82 -3.78 3.08
N GLY A 95 -17.67 -5.11 3.04
CA GLY A 95 -18.00 -5.99 4.15
C GLY A 95 -17.21 -5.67 5.43
N THR A 96 -15.94 -5.31 5.29
CA THR A 96 -15.05 -4.91 6.39
C THR A 96 -15.49 -3.59 7.00
N ILE A 97 -15.89 -2.60 6.20
CA ILE A 97 -16.40 -1.32 6.70
C ILE A 97 -17.71 -1.53 7.48
N VAL A 98 -18.63 -2.34 6.96
CA VAL A 98 -19.93 -2.62 7.59
C VAL A 98 -19.74 -3.39 8.91
N SER A 99 -18.88 -4.39 8.93
CA SER A 99 -18.62 -5.18 10.15
C SER A 99 -18.00 -4.31 11.25
N PHE A 100 -17.00 -3.48 10.92
CA PHE A 100 -16.39 -2.57 11.88
C PHE A 100 -17.34 -1.46 12.36
N THR A 101 -18.21 -0.95 11.49
CA THR A 101 -19.26 -0.01 11.88
C THR A 101 -20.24 -0.66 12.86
N GLY A 102 -20.63 -1.92 12.59
CA GLY A 102 -21.49 -2.69 13.47
C GLY A 102 -20.86 -2.95 14.85
N ILE A 103 -19.58 -3.32 14.89
CA ILE A 103 -18.82 -3.53 16.14
C ILE A 103 -18.74 -2.21 16.93
N SER A 104 -18.42 -1.10 16.27
CA SER A 104 -18.33 0.22 16.90
C SER A 104 -19.68 0.65 17.50
N PHE A 105 -20.77 0.40 16.78
CA PHE A 105 -22.12 0.66 17.28
C PHE A 105 -22.47 -0.21 18.50
N ALA A 106 -22.13 -1.50 18.48
CA ALA A 106 -22.35 -2.39 19.60
C ALA A 106 -21.53 -1.99 20.85
N LEU A 107 -20.27 -1.62 20.66
CA LEU A 107 -19.41 -1.10 21.74
C LEU A 107 -19.97 0.21 22.32
N SER A 108 -20.45 1.11 21.48
CA SER A 108 -21.12 2.34 21.93
C SER A 108 -22.38 2.04 22.77
N LEU A 109 -23.19 1.05 22.36
CA LEU A 109 -24.36 0.62 23.13
C LEU A 109 -23.98 0.05 24.50
N ILE A 110 -22.92 -0.77 24.56
CA ILE A 110 -22.40 -1.30 25.82
C ILE A 110 -21.89 -0.17 26.72
N GLY A 111 -21.14 0.78 26.16
CA GLY A 111 -20.65 1.96 26.89
C GLY A 111 -21.80 2.79 27.46
N MET A 112 -22.84 3.02 26.67
CA MET A 112 -24.06 3.71 27.11
C MET A 112 -24.79 2.93 28.22
N PHE A 113 -24.91 1.60 28.10
CA PHE A 113 -25.53 0.77 29.14
C PHE A 113 -24.76 0.83 30.47
N ILE A 114 -23.44 0.76 30.42
CA ILE A 114 -22.57 0.91 31.60
C ILE A 114 -22.76 2.30 32.22
N TYR A 115 -22.77 3.35 31.40
CA TYR A 115 -23.02 4.71 31.85
C TYR A 115 -24.38 4.84 32.55
N PHE A 116 -25.47 4.38 31.94
CA PHE A 116 -26.81 4.45 32.55
C PHE A 116 -26.95 3.59 33.81
N ARG A 117 -26.18 2.52 33.95
CA ARG A 117 -26.16 1.71 35.18
C ARG A 117 -25.41 2.39 36.32
N LEU A 118 -24.37 3.17 36.01
CA LEU A 118 -23.52 3.84 36.99
C LEU A 118 -23.97 5.29 37.31
N ALA A 119 -24.67 5.95 36.40
CA ALA A 119 -25.21 7.30 36.62
C ALA A 119 -26.15 7.41 37.84
N PRO A 120 -27.06 6.46 38.13
CA PRO A 120 -27.91 6.49 39.32
C PRO A 120 -27.13 6.41 40.64
N THR A 121 -26.01 5.68 40.65
CA THR A 121 -25.11 5.60 41.82
C THR A 121 -24.35 6.90 42.08
N LEU A 122 -24.16 7.74 41.05
CA LEU A 122 -23.50 9.04 41.17
C LEU A 122 -24.47 10.18 41.47
N ARG A 123 -25.78 10.02 41.15
CA ARG A 123 -26.80 11.06 41.29
C ARG A 123 -27.40 11.17 42.69
N ARG A 124 -27.05 10.27 43.63
CA ARG A 124 -27.45 10.42 45.04
C ARG A 124 -26.60 11.48 45.71
N THR A 125 -27.16 12.68 45.85
CA THR A 125 -26.66 13.69 46.79
C THR A 125 -26.86 13.16 48.21
N SER A 126 -25.87 12.44 48.71
CA SER A 126 -25.84 11.98 50.09
C SER A 126 -24.71 12.66 50.85
N THR A 127 -25.07 13.25 51.99
CA THR A 127 -24.19 14.05 52.85
C THR A 127 -23.18 13.22 53.67
N SER A 128 -23.12 11.90 53.46
CA SER A 128 -22.29 10.96 54.24
C SER A 128 -20.94 10.68 53.54
N ARG A 129 -19.84 10.65 54.33
CA ARG A 129 -18.47 10.39 53.85
C ARG A 129 -18.32 9.04 53.14
N GLU A 130 -19.05 8.01 53.59
CA GLU A 130 -18.97 6.65 53.03
C GLU A 130 -19.58 6.55 51.62
N GLU A 131 -20.65 7.30 51.34
CA GLU A 131 -21.27 7.28 50.01
C GLU A 131 -20.44 8.08 48.98
N LEU A 132 -19.77 9.15 49.42
CA LEU A 132 -18.75 9.85 48.62
C LEU A 132 -17.57 8.94 48.26
N GLU A 133 -17.04 8.18 49.21
CA GLU A 133 -15.94 7.25 48.96
C GLU A 133 -16.35 6.13 47.99
N LYS A 134 -17.60 5.67 48.08
CA LYS A 134 -18.18 4.67 47.16
C LYS A 134 -18.38 5.21 45.75
N SER A 135 -18.78 6.48 45.62
CA SER A 135 -18.90 7.19 44.34
C SER A 135 -17.53 7.35 43.66
N VAL A 136 -16.51 7.79 44.40
CA VAL A 136 -15.14 7.94 43.88
C VAL A 136 -14.56 6.59 43.43
N LYS A 137 -14.70 5.54 44.23
CA LYS A 137 -14.29 4.17 43.83
C LYS A 137 -15.02 3.66 42.59
N GLY A 138 -16.28 4.05 42.40
CA GLY A 138 -17.05 3.74 41.19
C GLY A 138 -16.49 4.44 39.95
N MET A 139 -16.11 5.71 40.09
CA MET A 139 -15.52 6.51 39.02
C MET A 139 -14.12 5.99 38.64
N ASP A 140 -13.30 5.61 39.62
CA ASP A 140 -11.97 5.00 39.41
C ASP A 140 -12.06 3.67 38.64
N ARG A 141 -13.03 2.81 38.98
CA ARG A 141 -13.25 1.57 38.22
C ARG A 141 -13.63 1.82 36.77
N LEU A 142 -14.41 2.87 36.52
CA LEU A 142 -14.83 3.25 35.17
C LEU A 142 -13.62 3.72 34.34
N TYR A 143 -12.76 4.57 34.94
CA TYR A 143 -11.49 4.97 34.34
C TYR A 143 -10.58 3.78 34.07
N LEU A 144 -10.43 2.87 35.03
CA LEU A 144 -9.60 1.68 34.87
C LEU A 144 -10.08 0.80 33.69
N ILE A 145 -11.39 0.62 33.53
CA ILE A 145 -11.97 -0.15 32.43
C ILE A 145 -11.67 0.51 31.08
N ILE A 146 -11.83 1.84 30.97
CA ILE A 146 -11.54 2.57 29.73
C ILE A 146 -10.05 2.45 29.37
N VAL A 147 -9.16 2.66 30.35
CA VAL A 147 -7.71 2.57 30.13
C VAL A 147 -7.30 1.16 29.70
N LEU A 148 -7.85 0.11 30.33
CA LEU A 148 -7.62 -1.28 29.93
C LEU A 148 -8.12 -1.57 28.52
N ALA A 149 -9.31 -1.07 28.15
CA ALA A 149 -9.86 -1.24 26.81
C ALA A 149 -8.98 -0.55 25.75
N SER A 150 -8.51 0.67 26.01
CA SER A 150 -7.59 1.39 25.11
C SER A 150 -6.24 0.68 25.00
N ALA A 151 -5.70 0.15 26.10
CA ALA A 151 -4.44 -0.60 26.08
C ALA A 151 -4.55 -1.90 25.26
N LEU A 152 -5.68 -2.60 25.36
CA LEU A 152 -5.98 -3.79 24.55
C LEU A 152 -6.16 -3.45 23.07
N GLY A 153 -6.84 -2.34 22.75
CA GLY A 153 -6.98 -1.84 21.37
C GLY A 153 -5.62 -1.55 20.73
N LEU A 154 -4.76 -0.85 21.46
CA LEU A 154 -3.41 -0.50 20.99
C LEU A 154 -2.54 -1.74 20.78
N ALA A 155 -2.56 -2.71 21.71
CA ALA A 155 -1.88 -3.98 21.55
C ALA A 155 -2.39 -4.80 20.35
N GLY A 156 -3.71 -4.80 20.13
CA GLY A 156 -4.34 -5.44 18.97
C GLY A 156 -3.94 -4.77 17.65
N SER A 157 -3.89 -3.43 17.63
CA SER A 157 -3.44 -2.64 16.48
C SER A 157 -2.01 -3.00 16.07
N MET A 158 -1.08 -3.06 17.05
CA MET A 158 0.31 -3.46 16.79
C MET A 158 0.40 -4.90 16.25
N GLY A 159 -0.45 -5.80 16.74
CA GLY A 159 -0.57 -7.17 16.23
C GLY A 159 -1.00 -7.20 14.76
N LEU A 160 -2.08 -6.51 14.40
CA LEU A 160 -2.57 -6.45 13.01
C LEU A 160 -1.58 -5.76 12.07
N TYR A 161 -0.90 -4.71 12.54
CA TYR A 161 0.16 -4.04 11.80
C TYR A 161 1.31 -5.02 11.46
N SER A 162 1.69 -5.89 12.40
CA SER A 162 2.77 -6.87 12.19
C SER A 162 2.44 -7.95 11.15
N VAL A 163 1.14 -8.20 10.90
CA VAL A 163 0.65 -9.18 9.93
C VAL A 163 0.35 -8.52 8.56
N GLY A 164 0.55 -7.21 8.43
CA GLY A 164 0.32 -6.45 7.20
C GLY A 164 -1.13 -6.02 6.97
N ASP A 165 -2.02 -6.20 7.96
CA ASP A 165 -3.39 -5.69 7.92
C ASP A 165 -3.43 -4.25 8.46
N TYR A 166 -3.01 -3.32 7.61
CA TYR A 166 -2.94 -1.90 7.94
C TYR A 166 -4.33 -1.27 8.16
N GLY A 167 -5.39 -1.83 7.54
CA GLY A 167 -6.75 -1.36 7.71
C GLY A 167 -7.28 -1.66 9.11
N GLY A 168 -7.13 -2.91 9.55
CA GLY A 168 -7.50 -3.33 10.91
C GLY A 168 -6.65 -2.63 11.98
N ALA A 169 -5.36 -2.41 11.71
CA ALA A 169 -4.48 -1.71 12.63
C ALA A 169 -4.91 -0.25 12.89
N LEU A 170 -5.34 0.47 11.86
CA LEU A 170 -5.73 1.88 11.94
C LEU A 170 -7.06 2.09 12.69
N ILE A 171 -7.96 1.10 12.63
CA ILE A 171 -9.25 1.15 13.34
C ILE A 171 -9.07 0.87 14.84
N LEU A 172 -8.19 -0.06 15.20
CA LEU A 172 -7.94 -0.40 16.62
C LEU A 172 -7.11 0.64 17.38
N THR A 173 -6.55 1.65 16.71
CA THR A 173 -5.79 2.75 17.32
C THR A 173 -6.65 3.94 17.73
N VAL A 174 -7.90 4.03 17.26
CA VAL A 174 -8.87 5.10 17.56
C VAL A 174 -9.80 4.66 18.69
#